data_AF-A0A843SLE1-F1
#
_entry.id   AF-A0A843SLE1-F1
#
_cell.length_a   1.000
_cell.length_b   1.000
_cell.length_c   1.000
_cell.angle_alpha   90.00
_cell.angle_beta   90.00
_cell.angle_gamma   90.00
#
_symmetry.space_group_name_H-M   'P 1'
#
loop_
_entity.id
_entity.type
_entity.pdbx_description
1 polymer ?
#
loop_
_entity_poly.entity_id
_entity_poly.type
_entity_poly.pdbx_seq_one_letter_code
_entity_poly.pdbx_strand_id
1 'polypeptide(L)'
;MKQGLRGEGLLRQGVASRSALSVAMLRAAHQLIDQPLVFDDPLALAVLGPEHAETVRSTPEKFDTGIMRVLRAAMAVRSRFAEDELAAALERGVRQYVVLGAGLDSYAYRDPAPGLSVFEVDHPATQRWKRGLLEQARVAAPASLKYVPVDFERDDLADKLTAAGCKLDEPVFFSWLGVTLYLTNDAVFDTLAFVAGLPSGSGIVFDYGVVPELLNPMERMGMAYFAKKYEAEGEPWISFFAPEVLACELRALGFGDVSDHGADQLRARYLASRNDGLQLGGGTRLMRAHVK
;
A
#
# COMPACT_ATOMS: atom_id res chain seq x y z
N MET A 1 -5.59 26.51 29.68
CA MET A 1 -6.12 25.14 29.46
C MET A 1 -6.92 25.14 28.16
N LYS A 2 -6.31 24.70 27.06
CA LYS A 2 -7.02 24.42 25.80
C LYS A 2 -6.77 22.94 25.51
N GLN A 3 -7.74 22.10 25.83
CA GLN A 3 -7.79 20.73 25.33
C GLN A 3 -8.17 20.83 23.84
N GLY A 4 -7.17 20.70 22.97
CA GLY A 4 -7.36 20.58 21.53
C GLY A 4 -7.65 19.12 21.18
N LEU A 5 -8.87 18.90 20.67
CA LEU A 5 -9.31 17.82 19.78
C LEU A 5 -8.29 16.69 19.54
N ARG A 6 -8.42 15.59 20.30
CA ARG A 6 -7.91 14.28 19.90
C ARG A 6 -8.78 13.78 18.73
N GLY A 7 -8.15 13.44 17.61
CA GLY A 7 -8.82 12.86 16.45
C GLY A 7 -9.67 11.65 16.83
N GLU A 8 -10.93 11.68 16.41
CA GLU A 8 -11.75 10.47 16.37
C GLU A 8 -11.15 9.56 15.30
N GLY A 9 -10.71 8.37 15.70
CA GLY A 9 -9.94 7.45 14.86
C GLY A 9 -10.60 7.22 13.50
N LEU A 10 -9.75 7.27 12.47
CA LEU A 10 -10.04 7.24 11.03
C LEU A 10 -10.93 6.07 10.56
N LEU A 11 -11.04 4.99 11.35
CA LEU A 11 -11.90 3.85 11.06
C LEU A 11 -13.12 3.88 12.01
N ARG A 12 -14.33 3.96 11.45
CA ARG A 12 -15.55 3.68 12.22
C ARG A 12 -15.38 2.32 12.90
N GLN A 13 -15.42 2.31 14.23
CA GLN A 13 -15.16 1.12 15.03
C GLN A 13 -15.90 -0.10 14.47
N GLY A 14 -15.13 -1.09 13.97
CA GLY A 14 -15.66 -2.39 13.56
C GLY A 14 -16.07 -2.55 12.09
N VAL A 15 -15.92 -1.53 11.22
CA VAL A 15 -16.27 -1.65 9.79
C VAL A 15 -15.02 -1.79 8.92
N ALA A 16 -15.07 -2.69 7.94
CA ALA A 16 -14.02 -2.86 6.94
C ALA A 16 -13.84 -1.61 6.07
N SER A 17 -12.59 -1.30 5.69
CA SER A 17 -12.28 -0.14 4.85
C SER A 17 -12.88 -0.24 3.45
N ARG A 18 -13.53 0.85 3.01
CA ARG A 18 -14.16 0.93 1.67
C ARG A 18 -13.14 1.23 0.58
N SER A 19 -12.14 2.05 0.87
CA SER A 19 -11.01 2.24 -0.05
C SER A 19 -10.23 0.94 -0.25
N ALA A 20 -9.98 0.16 0.81
CA ALA A 20 -9.31 -1.14 0.69
C ALA A 20 -10.05 -2.09 -0.26
N LEU A 21 -11.37 -2.18 -0.15
CA LEU A 21 -12.21 -2.95 -1.08
C LEU A 21 -12.11 -2.41 -2.52
N SER A 22 -12.26 -1.10 -2.70
CA SER A 22 -12.23 -0.45 -4.02
C SER A 22 -10.89 -0.69 -4.74
N VAL A 23 -9.78 -0.56 -4.01
CA VAL A 23 -8.42 -0.85 -4.47
C VAL A 23 -8.27 -2.32 -4.88
N ALA A 24 -8.76 -3.25 -4.05
CA ALA A 24 -8.67 -4.67 -4.34
C ALA A 24 -9.49 -5.03 -5.59
N MET A 25 -10.65 -4.42 -5.79
CA MET A 25 -11.47 -4.60 -7.00
C MET A 25 -10.75 -4.10 -8.25
N LEU A 26 -10.04 -2.97 -8.19
CA LEU A 26 -9.20 -2.48 -9.30
C LEU A 26 -8.07 -3.47 -9.62
N ARG A 27 -7.41 -4.03 -8.59
CA ARG A 27 -6.36 -5.05 -8.77
C ARG A 27 -6.92 -6.36 -9.32
N ALA A 28 -8.14 -6.75 -8.94
CA ALA A 28 -8.83 -7.91 -9.53
C ALA A 28 -9.24 -7.66 -10.99
N ALA A 29 -9.73 -6.47 -11.31
CA ALA A 29 -10.06 -6.09 -12.68
C ALA A 29 -8.83 -6.09 -13.58
N HIS A 30 -7.65 -5.70 -13.05
CA HIS A 30 -6.38 -5.85 -13.76
C HIS A 30 -6.14 -7.29 -14.25
N GLN A 31 -6.42 -8.29 -13.40
CA GLN A 31 -6.24 -9.70 -13.75
C GLN A 31 -7.16 -10.17 -14.89
N LEU A 32 -8.28 -9.49 -15.12
CA LEU A 32 -9.26 -9.87 -16.15
C LEU A 32 -9.07 -9.12 -17.47
N ILE A 33 -8.61 -7.86 -17.41
CA ILE A 33 -8.67 -6.94 -18.55
C ILE A 33 -7.31 -6.80 -19.22
N ASP A 34 -6.21 -6.72 -18.46
CA ASP A 34 -4.92 -6.37 -19.04
C ASP A 34 -4.17 -7.59 -19.55
N GLN A 35 -3.73 -7.52 -20.80
CA GLN A 35 -2.88 -8.54 -21.39
C GLN A 35 -1.77 -7.89 -22.23
N PRO A 36 -0.49 -8.16 -21.92
CA PRO A 36 0.02 -8.98 -20.81
C PRO A 36 -0.28 -8.37 -19.44
N LEU A 37 -0.26 -9.15 -18.35
CA LEU A 37 -0.41 -8.59 -17.01
C LEU A 37 0.76 -7.66 -16.68
N VAL A 38 0.47 -6.58 -15.96
CA VAL A 38 1.51 -5.77 -15.32
C VAL A 38 1.92 -6.46 -14.04
N PHE A 39 0.97 -6.86 -13.20
CA PHE A 39 1.19 -7.51 -11.92
C PHE A 39 0.36 -8.79 -11.83
N ASP A 40 1.01 -9.91 -11.53
CA ASP A 40 0.35 -11.22 -11.43
C ASP A 40 -0.11 -11.48 -9.98
N ASP A 41 -1.42 -11.40 -9.77
CA ASP A 41 -2.08 -11.68 -8.49
C ASP A 41 -3.21 -12.69 -8.71
N PRO A 42 -2.89 -14.00 -8.77
CA PRO A 42 -3.89 -15.05 -8.99
C PRO A 42 -4.96 -15.10 -7.90
N LEU A 43 -4.75 -14.47 -6.75
CA LEU A 43 -5.69 -14.42 -5.65
C LEU A 43 -6.54 -13.14 -5.63
N ALA A 44 -6.28 -12.16 -6.51
CA ALA A 44 -6.94 -10.86 -6.49
C ALA A 44 -8.47 -10.95 -6.48
N LEU A 45 -9.05 -11.87 -7.27
CA LEU A 45 -10.50 -12.11 -7.28
C LEU A 45 -10.96 -12.89 -6.05
N ALA A 46 -10.18 -13.87 -5.59
CA ALA A 46 -10.54 -14.73 -4.46
C ALA A 46 -10.65 -13.92 -3.15
N VAL A 47 -9.72 -12.99 -2.93
CA VAL A 47 -9.67 -12.16 -1.71
C VAL A 47 -10.77 -11.10 -1.63
N LEU A 48 -11.63 -10.97 -2.64
CA LEU A 48 -12.81 -10.09 -2.62
C LEU A 48 -14.06 -10.75 -2.03
N GLY A 49 -14.05 -12.08 -1.90
CA GLY A 49 -15.26 -12.86 -1.68
C GLY A 49 -16.15 -12.98 -2.93
N PRO A 50 -17.12 -13.90 -2.92
CA PRO A 50 -17.86 -14.28 -4.13
C PRO A 50 -18.66 -13.14 -4.75
N GLU A 51 -19.31 -12.30 -3.95
CA GLU A 51 -20.17 -11.21 -4.42
C GLU A 51 -19.39 -10.11 -5.17
N HIS A 52 -18.30 -9.61 -4.57
CA HIS A 52 -17.49 -8.57 -5.19
C HIS A 52 -16.66 -9.11 -6.35
N ALA A 53 -16.19 -10.37 -6.27
CA ALA A 53 -15.55 -11.02 -7.40
C ALA A 53 -16.51 -11.13 -8.59
N GLU A 54 -17.77 -11.48 -8.36
CA GLU A 54 -18.79 -11.54 -9.40
C GLU A 54 -19.12 -10.16 -9.97
N THR A 55 -19.14 -9.12 -9.13
CA THR A 55 -19.30 -7.73 -9.59
C THR A 55 -18.19 -7.34 -10.57
N VAL A 56 -16.94 -7.68 -10.27
CA VAL A 56 -15.79 -7.40 -11.16
C VAL A 56 -15.87 -8.21 -12.45
N ARG A 57 -16.26 -9.49 -12.38
CA ARG A 57 -16.41 -10.37 -13.57
C ARG A 57 -17.55 -9.96 -14.49
N SER A 58 -18.68 -9.54 -13.92
CA SER A 58 -19.88 -9.20 -14.68
C SER A 58 -19.84 -7.81 -15.28
N THR A 59 -19.00 -6.90 -14.75
CA THR A 59 -18.89 -5.52 -15.23
C THR A 59 -17.44 -5.01 -15.38
N PRO A 60 -16.55 -5.75 -16.08
CA PRO A 60 -15.14 -5.36 -16.23
C PRO A 60 -14.98 -3.99 -16.93
N GLU A 61 -15.90 -3.62 -17.82
CA GLU A 61 -15.89 -2.35 -18.55
C GLU A 61 -15.92 -1.12 -17.63
N LYS A 62 -16.52 -1.23 -16.43
CA LYS A 62 -16.54 -0.13 -15.45
C LYS A 62 -15.14 0.22 -14.96
N PHE A 63 -14.23 -0.76 -14.94
CA PHE A 63 -12.84 -0.61 -14.52
C PHE A 63 -11.91 -0.19 -15.66
N ASP A 64 -12.44 -0.02 -16.88
CA ASP A 64 -11.69 0.40 -18.06
C ASP A 64 -12.16 1.73 -18.66
N THR A 65 -12.78 2.58 -17.83
CA THR A 65 -13.18 3.95 -18.22
C THR A 65 -12.13 4.96 -17.80
N GLY A 66 -11.70 5.86 -18.69
CA GLY A 66 -10.81 7.02 -18.43
C GLY A 66 -9.99 6.95 -17.13
N ILE A 67 -10.50 7.56 -16.06
CA ILE A 67 -9.86 7.62 -14.74
C ILE A 67 -9.76 6.26 -14.02
N MET A 68 -10.73 5.35 -14.18
CA MET A 68 -10.66 3.99 -13.63
C MET A 68 -9.54 3.19 -14.27
N ARG A 69 -9.29 3.35 -15.58
CA ARG A 69 -8.12 2.74 -16.25
C ARG A 69 -6.81 3.23 -15.62
N VAL A 70 -6.73 4.53 -15.32
CA VAL A 70 -5.56 5.13 -14.66
C VAL A 70 -5.36 4.58 -13.25
N LEU A 71 -6.43 4.49 -12.45
CA LEU A 71 -6.36 3.92 -11.11
C LEU A 71 -6.00 2.44 -11.14
N ARG A 72 -6.59 1.67 -12.06
CA ARG A 72 -6.30 0.24 -12.25
C ARG A 72 -4.83 0.01 -12.58
N ALA A 73 -4.28 0.80 -13.50
CA ALA A 73 -2.85 0.80 -13.81
C ALA A 73 -2.00 1.14 -12.56
N ALA A 74 -2.38 2.18 -11.82
CA ALA A 74 -1.66 2.60 -10.62
C ALA A 74 -1.66 1.51 -9.53
N MET A 75 -2.78 0.82 -9.33
CA MET A 75 -2.88 -0.27 -8.34
C MET A 75 -2.02 -1.48 -8.72
N ALA A 76 -1.99 -1.85 -10.01
CA ALA A 76 -1.13 -2.93 -10.49
C ALA A 76 0.36 -2.55 -10.39
N VAL A 77 0.73 -1.36 -10.85
CA VAL A 77 2.12 -0.88 -10.85
C VAL A 77 2.67 -0.74 -9.44
N ARG A 78 1.91 -0.19 -8.48
CA ARG A 78 2.42 -0.04 -7.11
C ARG A 78 2.67 -1.37 -6.41
N SER A 79 1.80 -2.37 -6.63
CA SER A 79 2.00 -3.72 -6.09
C SER A 79 3.23 -4.38 -6.70
N ARG A 80 3.38 -4.31 -8.04
CA ARG A 80 4.58 -4.82 -8.71
C ARG A 80 5.85 -4.14 -8.22
N PHE A 81 5.83 -2.81 -8.09
CA PHE A 81 6.99 -2.06 -7.63
C PHE A 81 7.42 -2.47 -6.22
N ALA A 82 6.48 -2.58 -5.28
CA ALA A 82 6.79 -3.04 -3.93
C ALA A 82 7.39 -4.46 -3.92
N GLU A 83 6.88 -5.37 -4.76
CA GLU A 83 7.39 -6.74 -4.83
C GLU A 83 8.73 -6.87 -5.56
N ASP A 84 8.99 -6.05 -6.58
CA ASP A 84 10.31 -5.96 -7.20
C ASP A 84 11.36 -5.47 -6.19
N GLU A 85 11.03 -4.44 -5.40
CA GLU A 85 11.95 -3.92 -4.38
C GLU A 85 12.12 -4.90 -3.20
N LEU A 86 11.08 -5.65 -2.83
CA LEU A 86 11.19 -6.77 -1.90
C LEU A 86 12.11 -7.85 -2.45
N ALA A 87 11.93 -8.27 -3.71
CA ALA A 87 12.80 -9.25 -4.35
C ALA A 87 14.27 -8.82 -4.29
N ALA A 88 14.55 -7.55 -4.62
CA ALA A 88 15.89 -6.98 -4.48
C ALA A 88 16.38 -6.97 -3.01
N ALA A 89 15.51 -6.76 -2.03
CA ALA A 89 15.86 -6.83 -0.61
C ALA A 89 16.18 -8.27 -0.16
N LEU A 90 15.45 -9.27 -0.68
CA LEU A 90 15.74 -10.68 -0.42
C LEU A 90 17.11 -11.10 -0.96
N GLU A 91 17.51 -10.60 -2.14
CA GLU A 91 18.85 -10.81 -2.71
C GLU A 91 19.95 -10.22 -1.81
N ARG A 92 19.66 -9.14 -1.08
CA ARG A 92 20.57 -8.53 -0.09
C ARG A 92 20.54 -9.22 1.28
N GLY A 93 19.75 -10.27 1.44
CA GLY A 93 19.72 -11.08 2.67
C GLY A 93 18.59 -10.74 3.64
N VAL A 94 17.66 -9.82 3.30
CA VAL A 94 16.48 -9.58 4.14
C VAL A 94 15.62 -10.85 4.21
N ARG A 95 15.11 -11.20 5.40
CA ARG A 95 14.25 -12.38 5.61
C ARG A 95 12.98 -12.07 6.40
N GLN A 96 12.67 -10.79 6.56
CA GLN A 96 11.45 -10.31 7.22
C GLN A 96 10.77 -9.26 6.33
N TYR A 97 9.51 -9.50 6.01
CA TYR A 97 8.69 -8.59 5.22
C TYR A 97 7.49 -8.14 6.04
N VAL A 98 7.31 -6.84 6.18
CA VAL A 98 6.20 -6.23 6.90
C VAL A 98 5.32 -5.46 5.91
N VAL A 99 4.05 -5.85 5.83
CA VAL A 99 3.04 -5.14 5.05
C VAL A 99 2.24 -4.25 6.00
N LEU A 100 2.49 -2.95 5.94
CA LEU A 100 1.81 -1.93 6.73
C LEU A 100 0.50 -1.52 6.03
N GLY A 101 -0.62 -1.64 6.75
CA GLY A 101 -1.96 -1.49 6.17
C GLY A 101 -2.28 -2.60 5.18
N ALA A 102 -2.10 -3.85 5.62
CA ALA A 102 -2.16 -5.03 4.75
C ALA A 102 -3.49 -5.20 3.98
N GLY A 103 -4.60 -4.61 4.43
CA GLY A 103 -5.88 -4.57 3.74
C GLY A 103 -6.28 -5.92 3.16
N LEU A 104 -6.42 -5.95 1.82
CA LEU A 104 -6.62 -7.18 1.06
C LEU A 104 -5.39 -7.54 0.21
N ASP A 105 -4.18 -7.16 0.62
CA ASP A 105 -2.92 -7.63 0.02
C ASP A 105 -2.87 -9.17 0.01
N SER A 106 -2.34 -9.76 -1.05
CA SER A 106 -2.33 -11.22 -1.23
C SER A 106 -0.94 -11.84 -1.17
N TYR A 107 0.13 -11.06 -0.98
CA TYR A 107 1.51 -11.52 -1.08
C TYR A 107 1.79 -12.75 -0.24
N ALA A 108 1.40 -12.72 1.04
CA ALA A 108 1.65 -13.82 1.96
C ALA A 108 1.06 -15.16 1.45
N TYR A 109 0.01 -15.13 0.63
CA TYR A 109 -0.74 -16.31 0.20
C TYR A 109 -0.31 -16.82 -1.18
N ARG A 110 0.62 -16.15 -1.88
CA ARG A 110 1.08 -16.47 -3.25
C ARG A 110 2.42 -17.22 -3.30
N ASP A 111 2.70 -18.07 -2.31
CA ASP A 111 3.98 -18.79 -2.16
C ASP A 111 5.19 -17.85 -1.93
N PRO A 112 5.30 -17.24 -0.74
CA PRO A 112 6.40 -16.33 -0.43
C PRO A 112 7.75 -17.04 -0.46
N ALA A 113 8.83 -16.29 -0.68
CA ALA A 113 10.18 -16.83 -0.77
C ALA A 113 10.54 -17.73 0.42
N PRO A 114 11.22 -18.88 0.22
CA PRO A 114 11.58 -19.78 1.31
C PRO A 114 12.36 -19.08 2.42
N GLY A 115 11.92 -19.27 3.67
CA GLY A 115 12.53 -18.66 4.85
C GLY A 115 12.19 -17.19 5.09
N LEU A 116 11.29 -16.60 4.29
CA LEU A 116 10.73 -15.27 4.54
C LEU A 116 9.61 -15.35 5.59
N SER A 117 9.76 -14.57 6.67
CA SER A 117 8.66 -14.29 7.61
C SER A 117 7.87 -13.09 7.10
N VAL A 118 6.56 -13.22 7.00
CA VAL A 118 5.68 -12.13 6.56
C VAL A 118 4.81 -11.67 7.73
N PHE A 119 4.79 -10.37 7.98
CA PHE A 119 3.99 -9.74 9.03
C PHE A 119 2.96 -8.81 8.38
N GLU A 120 1.68 -9.10 8.58
CA GLU A 120 0.61 -8.22 8.13
C GLU A 120 0.16 -7.33 9.28
N VAL A 121 0.45 -6.03 9.16
CA VAL A 121 0.09 -5.01 10.13
C VAL A 121 -1.15 -4.28 9.63
N ASP A 122 -2.24 -4.32 10.41
CA ASP A 122 -3.47 -3.59 10.08
C ASP A 122 -4.37 -3.51 11.31
N HIS A 123 -5.41 -2.70 11.22
CA HIS A 123 -6.45 -2.59 12.21
C HIS A 123 -7.16 -3.95 12.43
N PRO A 124 -7.48 -4.34 13.68
CA PRO A 124 -8.08 -5.63 14.00
C PRO A 124 -9.35 -5.97 13.21
N ALA A 125 -10.17 -4.96 12.88
CA ALA A 125 -11.40 -5.15 12.10
C ALA A 125 -11.11 -5.56 10.65
N THR A 126 -10.13 -4.90 10.00
CA THR A 126 -9.72 -5.21 8.62
C THR A 126 -9.13 -6.61 8.52
N GLN A 127 -8.27 -6.99 9.48
CA GLN A 127 -7.70 -8.34 9.51
C GLN A 127 -8.76 -9.43 9.68
N ARG A 128 -9.73 -9.23 10.59
CA ARG A 128 -10.85 -10.17 10.75
C ARG A 128 -11.65 -10.32 9.47
N TRP A 129 -11.93 -9.21 8.80
CA TRP A 129 -12.65 -9.21 7.53
C TRP A 129 -11.90 -9.96 6.43
N LYS A 130 -10.62 -9.64 6.18
CA LYS A 130 -9.76 -10.35 5.22
C LYS A 130 -9.72 -11.84 5.48
N ARG A 131 -9.52 -12.24 6.75
CA ARG A 131 -9.47 -13.65 7.16
C ARG A 131 -10.78 -14.38 6.85
N GLY A 132 -11.92 -13.73 7.07
CA GLY A 132 -13.23 -14.27 6.69
C GLY A 132 -13.37 -14.48 5.17
N LEU A 133 -12.87 -13.54 4.35
CA LEU A 133 -12.88 -13.69 2.89
C LEU A 133 -11.98 -14.82 2.42
N LEU A 134 -10.78 -14.94 2.99
CA LEU A 134 -9.84 -16.02 2.68
C LEU A 134 -10.39 -17.39 3.07
N GLU A 135 -11.06 -17.49 4.23
CA GLU A 135 -11.72 -18.73 4.66
C GLU A 135 -12.84 -19.13 3.69
N GLN A 136 -13.69 -18.19 3.28
CA GLN A 136 -14.73 -18.43 2.27
C GLN A 136 -14.13 -18.87 0.93
N ALA A 137 -12.99 -18.30 0.54
CA ALA A 137 -12.26 -18.66 -0.67
C ALA A 137 -11.42 -19.94 -0.53
N ARG A 138 -11.38 -20.57 0.65
CA ARG A 138 -10.55 -21.74 0.98
C ARG A 138 -9.05 -21.51 0.73
N VAL A 139 -8.60 -20.27 0.92
CA VAL A 139 -7.19 -19.90 0.87
C VAL A 139 -6.61 -20.02 2.27
N ALA A 140 -5.71 -20.99 2.48
CA ALA A 140 -5.07 -21.20 3.76
C ALA A 140 -4.00 -20.13 4.02
N ALA A 141 -3.95 -19.61 5.25
CA ALA A 141 -2.82 -18.79 5.68
C ALA A 141 -1.57 -19.68 5.82
N PRO A 142 -0.42 -19.29 5.23
CA PRO A 142 0.80 -20.07 5.37
C PRO A 142 1.38 -19.95 6.79
N ALA A 143 2.25 -20.88 7.17
CA ALA A 143 2.93 -20.85 8.47
C ALA A 143 3.89 -19.66 8.63
N SER A 144 4.38 -19.10 7.51
CA SER A 144 5.25 -17.93 7.47
C SER A 144 4.54 -16.60 7.78
N LEU A 145 3.20 -16.57 7.76
CA LEU A 145 2.42 -15.36 8.01
C LEU A 145 2.12 -15.17 9.49
N LYS A 146 2.38 -13.96 9.99
CA LYS A 146 1.97 -13.45 11.30
C LYS A 146 1.06 -12.24 11.14
N TYR A 147 -0.09 -12.26 11.79
CA TYR A 147 -1.01 -11.13 11.86
C TYR A 147 -0.65 -10.24 13.05
N VAL A 148 -0.51 -8.94 12.82
CA VAL A 148 -0.07 -7.96 13.81
C VAL A 148 -1.15 -6.86 13.93
N PRO A 149 -2.09 -6.99 14.89
CA PRO A 149 -3.17 -6.02 15.03
C PRO A 149 -2.66 -4.68 15.58
N VAL A 150 -2.79 -3.62 14.78
CA VAL A 150 -2.27 -2.27 15.08
C VAL A 150 -3.26 -1.19 14.66
N ASP A 151 -3.53 -0.25 15.55
CA ASP A 151 -4.05 1.08 15.23
C ASP A 151 -2.88 2.08 15.15
N PHE A 152 -2.54 2.55 13.94
CA PHE A 152 -1.37 3.40 13.69
C PHE A 152 -1.38 4.72 14.48
N GLU A 153 -2.53 5.20 14.93
CA GLU A 153 -2.61 6.44 15.70
C GLU A 153 -2.46 6.25 17.21
N ARG A 154 -2.40 5.00 17.69
CA ARG A 154 -2.53 4.69 19.13
C ARG A 154 -1.54 3.67 19.64
N ASP A 155 -1.24 2.66 18.83
CA ASP A 155 -0.38 1.56 19.20
C ASP A 155 1.08 1.87 18.85
N ASP A 156 2.01 1.38 19.67
CA ASP A 156 3.43 1.36 19.33
C ASP A 156 3.71 0.22 18.34
N LEU A 157 4.16 0.58 17.12
CA LEU A 157 4.40 -0.39 16.05
C LEU A 157 5.55 -1.35 16.38
N ALA A 158 6.60 -0.88 17.05
CA ALA A 158 7.79 -1.67 17.35
C ALA A 158 7.46 -2.77 18.37
N ASP A 159 6.73 -2.42 19.42
CA ASP A 159 6.28 -3.37 20.45
C ASP A 159 5.39 -4.46 19.85
N LYS A 160 4.47 -4.08 18.96
CA LYS A 160 3.53 -5.02 18.32
C LYS A 160 4.24 -5.97 17.37
N LEU A 161 5.19 -5.48 16.57
CA LEU A 161 6.01 -6.29 15.69
C LEU A 161 6.88 -7.27 16.50
N THR A 162 7.53 -6.79 17.55
CA THR A 162 8.37 -7.62 18.44
C THR A 162 7.54 -8.71 19.12
N ALA A 163 6.36 -8.37 19.64
CA ALA A 163 5.44 -9.33 20.25
C ALA A 163 4.94 -10.40 19.26
N ALA A 164 4.85 -10.08 17.97
CA ALA A 164 4.52 -11.02 16.90
C ALA A 164 5.72 -11.89 16.46
N GLY A 165 6.91 -11.62 16.97
CA GLY A 165 8.15 -12.35 16.67
C GLY A 165 8.99 -11.74 15.55
N CYS A 166 8.74 -10.48 15.17
CA CYS A 166 9.66 -9.74 14.30
C CYS A 166 10.92 -9.39 15.08
N LYS A 167 12.07 -9.66 14.48
CA LYS A 167 13.39 -9.40 15.05
C LYS A 167 13.91 -8.06 14.53
N LEU A 168 13.72 -7.01 15.32
CA LEU A 168 14.08 -5.64 14.92
C LEU A 168 15.60 -5.37 14.97
N ASP A 169 16.39 -6.32 15.46
CA ASP A 169 17.86 -6.35 15.39
C ASP A 169 18.40 -7.00 14.09
N GLU A 170 17.52 -7.53 13.25
CA GLU A 170 17.82 -8.03 11.90
C GLU A 170 17.19 -7.11 10.83
N PRO A 171 17.72 -7.05 9.59
CA PRO A 171 17.14 -6.23 8.52
C PRO A 171 15.68 -6.61 8.18
N VAL A 172 14.83 -5.60 8.04
CA VAL A 172 13.40 -5.74 7.72
C VAL A 172 13.04 -4.90 6.50
N PHE A 173 12.28 -5.47 5.57
CA PHE A 173 11.72 -4.72 4.44
C PHE A 173 10.23 -4.45 4.68
N PHE A 174 9.80 -3.23 4.37
CA PHE A 174 8.43 -2.76 4.58
C PHE A 174 7.78 -2.37 3.25
N SER A 175 6.50 -2.70 3.10
CA SER A 175 5.63 -2.03 2.14
C SER A 175 4.54 -1.28 2.88
N TRP A 176 4.22 -0.07 2.45
CA TRP A 176 3.22 0.79 3.07
C TRP A 176 2.37 1.48 2.00
N LEU A 177 1.49 0.71 1.38
CA LEU A 177 0.74 1.12 0.18
C LEU A 177 -0.68 1.55 0.53
N GLY A 178 -1.08 2.75 0.11
CA GLY A 178 -2.42 3.27 0.28
C GLY A 178 -2.78 3.59 1.73
N VAL A 179 -1.80 4.01 2.53
CA VAL A 179 -2.02 4.33 3.96
C VAL A 179 -1.63 5.76 4.31
N THR A 180 -0.45 6.22 3.87
CA THR A 180 0.13 7.52 4.26
C THR A 180 -0.82 8.69 4.04
N LEU A 181 -1.60 8.65 2.97
CA LEU A 181 -2.57 9.67 2.59
C LEU A 181 -3.75 9.81 3.57
N TYR A 182 -3.96 8.84 4.46
CA TYR A 182 -5.00 8.88 5.49
C TYR A 182 -4.48 9.15 6.89
N LEU A 183 -3.17 9.27 7.07
CA LEU A 183 -2.57 9.55 8.37
C LEU A 183 -2.18 11.02 8.46
N THR A 184 -1.97 11.54 9.67
CA THR A 184 -1.33 12.85 9.85
C THR A 184 0.14 12.79 9.44
N ASN A 185 0.73 13.93 9.05
CA ASN A 185 2.16 14.00 8.76
C ASN A 185 3.01 13.47 9.92
N ASP A 186 2.64 13.80 11.17
CA ASP A 186 3.36 13.32 12.37
C ASP A 186 3.36 11.78 12.43
N ALA A 187 2.21 11.13 12.25
CA ALA A 187 2.12 9.66 12.27
C ALA A 187 2.89 9.01 11.10
N VAL A 188 2.90 9.67 9.92
CA VAL A 188 3.72 9.26 8.78
C VAL A 188 5.21 9.32 9.15
N PHE A 189 5.67 10.43 9.71
CA PHE A 189 7.07 10.63 10.07
C PHE A 189 7.51 9.78 11.26
N ASP A 190 6.65 9.52 12.25
CA ASP A 190 6.94 8.61 13.36
C ASP A 190 7.22 7.19 12.86
N THR A 191 6.39 6.70 11.92
CA THR A 191 6.61 5.38 11.30
C THR A 191 7.88 5.36 10.45
N LEU A 192 8.14 6.42 9.67
CA LEU A 192 9.36 6.51 8.86
C LEU A 192 10.62 6.62 9.72
N ALA A 193 10.57 7.34 10.84
CA ALA A 193 11.65 7.45 11.80
C ALA A 193 11.93 6.10 12.49
N PHE A 194 10.87 5.36 12.84
CA PHE A 194 11.01 3.98 13.33
C PHE A 194 11.77 3.11 12.33
N VAL A 195 11.37 3.10 11.06
CA VAL A 195 12.06 2.30 10.03
C VAL A 195 13.50 2.79 9.83
N ALA A 196 13.74 4.09 9.86
CA ALA A 196 15.09 4.66 9.72
C ALA A 196 16.04 4.25 10.87
N GLY A 197 15.49 3.95 12.05
CA GLY A 197 16.25 3.47 13.20
C GLY A 197 16.60 1.98 13.19
N LEU A 198 16.15 1.22 12.20
CA LEU A 198 16.43 -0.22 12.08
C LEU A 198 17.83 -0.50 11.50
N PRO A 199 18.34 -1.74 11.60
CA PRO A 199 19.66 -2.09 11.07
C PRO A 199 19.83 -1.81 9.58
N SER A 200 21.08 -1.56 9.20
CA SER A 200 21.49 -1.43 7.79
C SER A 200 21.00 -2.61 6.96
N GLY A 201 20.52 -2.31 5.75
CA GLY A 201 19.86 -3.27 4.87
C GLY A 201 18.34 -3.28 5.00
N SER A 202 17.78 -2.69 6.06
CA SER A 202 16.34 -2.44 6.17
C SER A 202 15.88 -1.41 5.13
N GLY A 203 14.61 -1.43 4.78
CA GLY A 203 14.07 -0.49 3.81
C GLY A 203 12.56 -0.49 3.72
N ILE A 204 12.02 0.54 3.10
CA ILE A 204 10.58 0.73 2.92
C ILE A 204 10.26 1.21 1.51
N VAL A 205 9.15 0.70 0.98
CA VAL A 205 8.44 1.28 -0.16
C VAL A 205 7.08 1.76 0.29
N PHE A 206 6.70 2.97 -0.11
CA PHE A 206 5.39 3.51 0.19
C PHE A 206 4.86 4.39 -0.93
N ASP A 207 3.55 4.50 -1.07
CA ASP A 207 2.93 5.54 -1.89
C ASP A 207 2.54 6.75 -1.07
N TYR A 208 2.51 7.92 -1.72
CA TYR A 208 2.09 9.17 -1.10
C TYR A 208 1.37 10.07 -2.12
N GLY A 209 0.46 10.90 -1.63
CA GLY A 209 -0.23 11.91 -2.43
C GLY A 209 0.66 13.14 -2.66
N VAL A 210 0.68 13.66 -3.88
CA VAL A 210 1.46 14.87 -4.22
C VAL A 210 0.67 16.12 -3.86
N VAL A 211 1.34 17.15 -3.32
CA VAL A 211 0.67 18.43 -3.03
C VAL A 211 -0.03 18.99 -4.28
N PRO A 212 -1.29 19.45 -4.17
CA PRO A 212 -2.09 19.88 -5.33
C PRO A 212 -1.39 20.90 -6.22
N GLU A 213 -0.58 21.78 -5.64
CA GLU A 213 0.17 22.86 -6.30
C GLU A 213 1.08 22.35 -7.42
N LEU A 214 1.62 21.13 -7.28
CA LEU A 214 2.54 20.52 -8.24
C LEU A 214 1.82 19.71 -9.32
N LEU A 215 0.50 19.55 -9.22
CA LEU A 215 -0.28 18.76 -10.16
C LEU A 215 -0.82 19.60 -11.31
N ASN A 216 -0.89 18.97 -12.48
CA ASN A 216 -1.57 19.57 -13.62
C ASN A 216 -3.09 19.67 -13.36
N PRO A 217 -3.84 20.51 -14.11
CA PRO A 217 -5.25 20.75 -13.83
C PRO A 217 -6.14 19.49 -13.82
N MET A 218 -5.86 18.53 -14.71
CA MET A 218 -6.63 17.28 -14.81
C MET A 218 -6.36 16.35 -13.63
N GLU A 219 -5.10 16.22 -13.24
CA GLU A 219 -4.70 15.44 -12.06
C GLU A 219 -5.27 16.03 -10.78
N ARG A 220 -5.17 17.34 -10.61
CA ARG A 220 -5.74 18.06 -9.45
C ARG A 220 -7.25 17.85 -9.34
N MET A 221 -7.96 17.91 -10.48
CA MET A 221 -9.41 17.66 -10.51
C MET A 221 -9.75 16.22 -10.14
N GLY A 222 -9.05 15.23 -10.71
CA GLY A 222 -9.24 13.82 -10.37
C GLY A 222 -8.96 13.53 -8.89
N MET A 223 -7.89 14.13 -8.37
CA MET A 223 -7.50 14.01 -6.97
C MET A 223 -8.54 14.60 -6.02
N ALA A 224 -9.04 15.82 -6.30
CA ALA A 224 -10.09 16.45 -5.52
C ALA A 224 -11.40 15.64 -5.55
N TYR A 225 -11.73 15.02 -6.68
CA TYR A 225 -12.90 14.14 -6.80
C TYR A 225 -12.79 12.92 -5.86
N PHE A 226 -11.66 12.22 -5.86
CA PHE A 226 -11.48 11.05 -4.99
C PHE A 226 -11.34 11.41 -3.52
N ALA A 227 -10.64 12.49 -3.18
CA ALA A 227 -10.55 12.99 -1.81
C ALA A 227 -11.96 13.25 -1.23
N LYS A 228 -12.82 13.95 -1.97
CA LYS A 228 -14.21 14.20 -1.57
C LYS A 228 -15.05 12.93 -1.49
N LYS A 229 -14.84 11.98 -2.41
CA LYS A 229 -15.53 10.67 -2.39
C LYS A 229 -15.19 9.91 -1.11
N TYR A 230 -13.91 9.75 -0.79
CA TYR A 230 -13.48 8.98 0.37
C TYR A 230 -13.78 9.70 1.69
N GLU A 231 -13.71 11.04 1.72
CA GLU A 231 -14.20 11.83 2.86
C GLU A 231 -15.68 11.54 3.17
N ALA A 232 -16.54 11.49 2.15
CA ALA A 232 -17.96 11.14 2.33
C ALA A 232 -18.17 9.69 2.82
N GLU A 233 -17.18 8.81 2.61
CA GLU A 233 -17.16 7.43 3.10
C GLU A 233 -16.50 7.29 4.48
N GLY A 234 -15.98 8.39 5.05
CA GLY A 234 -15.33 8.43 6.36
C GLY A 234 -13.81 8.20 6.32
N GLU A 235 -13.19 8.23 5.15
CA GLU A 235 -11.75 8.01 4.93
C GLU A 235 -11.12 9.27 4.28
N PRO A 236 -11.07 10.42 5.00
CA PRO A 236 -10.57 11.67 4.43
C PRO A 236 -9.08 11.56 4.11
N TRP A 237 -8.66 12.18 3.01
CA TRP A 237 -7.24 12.30 2.68
C TRP A 237 -6.65 13.49 3.45
N ILE A 238 -5.62 13.23 4.25
CA ILE A 238 -5.04 14.16 5.22
C ILE A 238 -3.69 14.68 4.73
N SER A 239 -2.81 13.79 4.27
CA SER A 239 -1.40 14.11 4.04
C SER A 239 -1.03 14.11 2.56
N PHE A 240 -0.29 15.16 2.18
CA PHE A 240 0.24 15.37 0.84
C PHE A 240 1.65 15.94 0.93
N PHE A 241 2.55 15.51 0.04
CA PHE A 241 3.96 15.87 0.11
C PHE A 241 4.49 16.42 -1.21
N ALA A 242 5.40 17.38 -1.11
CA ALA A 242 6.24 17.79 -2.23
C ALA A 242 7.40 16.78 -2.35
N PRO A 243 7.63 16.15 -3.52
CA PRO A 243 8.58 15.05 -3.66
C PRO A 243 9.99 15.35 -3.15
N GLU A 244 10.54 16.50 -3.51
CA GLU A 244 11.90 16.90 -3.12
C GLU A 244 12.03 17.19 -1.62
N VAL A 245 10.97 17.73 -1.01
CA VAL A 245 10.93 18.01 0.43
C VAL A 245 10.90 16.69 1.20
N LEU A 246 10.00 15.78 0.82
CA LEU A 246 9.90 14.46 1.44
C LEU A 246 11.21 13.67 1.29
N ALA A 247 11.84 13.69 0.12
CA ALA A 247 13.13 13.03 -0.08
C ALA A 247 14.25 13.64 0.80
N CYS A 248 14.22 14.95 1.04
CA CYS A 248 15.15 15.60 1.95
C CYS A 248 14.89 15.20 3.42
N GLU A 249 13.63 15.16 3.84
CA GLU A 249 13.23 14.76 5.19
C GLU A 249 13.60 13.30 5.49
N LEU A 250 13.38 12.38 4.54
CA LEU A 250 13.80 10.98 4.69
C LEU A 250 15.32 10.85 4.90
N ARG A 251 16.13 11.62 4.16
CA ARG A 251 17.58 11.63 4.37
C ARG A 251 17.95 12.18 5.75
N ALA A 252 17.24 13.20 6.22
CA ALA A 252 17.43 13.75 7.56
C ALA A 252 17.05 12.77 8.68
N LEU A 253 16.07 11.87 8.44
CA LEU A 253 15.72 10.79 9.37
C LEU A 253 16.79 9.69 9.47
N GLY A 254 17.70 9.59 8.49
CA GLY A 254 18.77 8.59 8.48
C GLY A 254 18.73 7.60 7.32
N PHE A 255 17.79 7.72 6.38
CA PHE A 255 17.82 6.88 5.17
C PHE A 255 18.99 7.26 4.27
N GLY A 256 19.84 6.28 3.94
CA GLY A 256 21.06 6.47 3.17
C GLY A 256 20.90 6.32 1.65
N ASP A 257 19.78 5.77 1.18
CA ASP A 257 19.37 5.72 -0.22
C ASP A 257 17.87 6.01 -0.30
N VAL A 258 17.52 7.07 -1.04
CA VAL A 258 16.14 7.56 -1.17
C VAL A 258 15.89 7.83 -2.66
N SER A 259 14.87 7.19 -3.21
CA SER A 259 14.49 7.27 -4.62
C SER A 259 12.99 7.48 -4.77
N ASP A 260 12.63 8.56 -5.46
CA ASP A 260 11.25 8.93 -5.74
C ASP A 260 10.89 8.59 -7.19
N HIS A 261 9.71 8.01 -7.39
CA HIS A 261 9.25 7.48 -8.67
C HIS A 261 7.88 8.05 -9.02
N GLY A 262 7.87 8.90 -10.05
CA GLY A 262 6.67 9.47 -10.65
C GLY A 262 6.10 8.62 -11.78
N ALA A 263 4.97 9.09 -12.32
CA ALA A 263 4.26 8.42 -13.40
C ALA A 263 5.16 8.13 -14.62
N ASP A 264 6.05 9.05 -15.00
CA ASP A 264 6.92 8.86 -16.16
C ASP A 264 8.00 7.81 -15.94
N GLN A 265 8.66 7.81 -14.78
CA GLN A 265 9.64 6.77 -14.42
C GLN A 265 8.96 5.39 -14.36
N LEU A 266 7.78 5.31 -13.73
CA LEU A 266 7.05 4.05 -13.60
C LEU A 266 6.49 3.56 -14.93
N ARG A 267 6.04 4.47 -15.81
CA ARG A 267 5.60 4.14 -17.17
C ARG A 267 6.76 3.61 -18.00
N ALA A 268 7.93 4.25 -17.93
CA ALA A 268 9.13 3.78 -18.61
C ALA A 268 9.55 2.38 -18.12
N ARG A 269 9.44 2.11 -16.81
CA ARG A 269 9.82 0.82 -16.22
C ARG A 269 8.83 -0.31 -16.52
N TYR A 270 7.52 -0.05 -16.44
CA TYR A 270 6.50 -1.11 -16.44
C TYR A 270 5.57 -1.14 -17.64
N LEU A 271 5.42 -0.01 -18.35
CA LEU A 271 4.41 0.16 -19.39
C LEU A 271 5.00 0.54 -20.77
N ALA A 272 6.33 0.65 -20.90
CA ALA A 272 6.97 1.18 -22.11
C ALA A 272 6.63 0.41 -23.40
N SER A 273 6.46 -0.91 -23.32
CA SER A 273 6.19 -1.75 -24.48
C SER A 273 4.70 -1.98 -24.75
N ARG A 274 3.81 -1.23 -24.09
CA ARG A 274 2.36 -1.43 -24.18
C ARG A 274 1.71 -0.48 -25.18
N ASN A 275 0.65 -0.94 -25.83
CA ASN A 275 -0.14 -0.20 -26.82
C ASN A 275 -1.66 -0.22 -26.51
N ASP A 276 -2.04 -0.67 -25.32
CA ASP A 276 -3.42 -0.85 -24.85
C ASP A 276 -4.00 0.39 -24.14
N GLY A 277 -3.24 1.48 -24.07
CA GLY A 277 -3.68 2.74 -23.48
C GLY A 277 -3.69 2.75 -21.95
N LEU A 278 -3.06 1.77 -21.28
CA LEU A 278 -2.78 1.87 -19.84
C LEU A 278 -1.87 3.07 -19.56
N GLN A 279 -2.28 3.91 -18.61
CA GLN A 279 -1.55 5.12 -18.26
C GLN A 279 -1.54 5.32 -16.75
N LEU A 280 -0.47 5.91 -16.25
CA LEU A 280 -0.35 6.39 -14.87
C LEU A 280 -0.59 7.90 -14.83
N GLY A 281 -1.23 8.37 -13.76
CA GLY A 281 -1.40 9.78 -13.42
C GLY A 281 -0.44 10.21 -12.31
N GLY A 282 -0.20 11.51 -12.18
CA GLY A 282 0.77 12.08 -11.23
C GLY A 282 0.26 12.36 -9.81
N GLY A 283 -1.03 12.11 -9.52
CA GLY A 283 -1.64 12.42 -8.21
C GLY A 283 -1.02 11.66 -7.03
N THR A 284 -0.46 10.48 -7.29
CA THR A 284 0.33 9.71 -6.32
C THR A 284 1.67 9.32 -6.91
N ARG A 285 2.67 9.13 -6.04
CA ARG A 285 4.03 8.70 -6.40
C ARG A 285 4.48 7.57 -5.47
N LEU A 286 5.53 6.87 -5.86
CA LEU A 286 6.15 5.82 -5.06
C LEU A 286 7.51 6.27 -4.55
N MET A 287 7.73 6.10 -3.26
CA MET A 287 9.00 6.37 -2.60
C MET A 287 9.62 5.06 -2.16
N ARG A 288 10.93 4.92 -2.41
CA ARG A 288 11.75 3.84 -1.86
C ARG A 288 12.86 4.44 -1.01
N ALA A 289 13.03 3.95 0.21
CA ALA A 289 14.07 4.40 1.12
C ALA A 289 14.75 3.21 1.83
N HIS A 290 16.09 3.19 1.88
CA HIS A 290 16.88 2.14 2.57
C HIS A 290 17.77 2.73 3.66
N VAL A 291 17.92 1.97 4.75
CA VAL A 291 18.90 2.26 5.81
C VAL A 291 20.25 1.69 5.37
N LYS A 292 21.30 2.50 5.48
CA LYS A 292 22.69 2.13 5.11
C LYS A 292 23.58 2.04 6.33
#